data_AF-A0A0F6SK99-F1
#
_entry.id   AF-A0A0F6SK99-F1
#
_cell.length_a   1.000
_cell.length_b   1.000
_cell.length_c   1.000
_cell.angle_alpha   90.00
_cell.angle_beta   90.00
_cell.angle_gamma   90.00
#
_symmetry.space_group_name_H-M   'P 1'
#
loop_
_entity.id
_entity.type
_entity.pdbx_description
1 polymer ?
#
loop_
_entity_poly.entity_id
_entity_poly.type
_entity_poly.pdbx_seq_one_letter_code
_entity_poly.pdbx_strand_id
1 'polypeptide(L)'
;MTDTTYAAKLAAVSTIADLIALNASQTVDLPAPDDVADPAESRAVRAMSLVSALAPYAKGCGTETDDFETAITDLVGDLRHLADALGVDFRQVIWRSSRYYREELKAAS
;
A
#
# COMPACT_ATOMS: atom_id res chain seq x y z
N MET A 1 -9.01 24.81 10.59
CA MET A 1 -9.31 23.50 9.99
C MET A 1 -8.38 22.51 10.64
N THR A 2 -8.90 21.50 11.34
CA THR A 2 -8.08 20.35 11.72
C THR A 2 -7.71 19.63 10.43
N ASP A 3 -6.42 19.46 10.16
CA ASP A 3 -5.98 18.63 9.05
C ASP A 3 -6.62 17.24 9.18
N THR A 4 -7.24 16.77 8.11
CA THR A 4 -7.79 15.42 8.05
C THR A 4 -6.64 14.42 8.19
N THR A 5 -6.80 13.46 9.10
CA THR A 5 -5.78 12.45 9.37
C THR A 5 -5.55 11.53 8.16
N TYR A 6 -4.40 10.86 8.07
CA TYR A 6 -4.10 9.91 7.00
C TYR A 6 -5.07 8.74 7.02
N ALA A 7 -5.43 8.23 8.21
CA ALA A 7 -6.41 7.15 8.32
C ALA A 7 -7.78 7.57 7.79
N ALA A 8 -8.22 8.80 8.10
CA ALA A 8 -9.48 9.33 7.59
C ALA A 8 -9.47 9.56 6.07
N LYS A 9 -8.35 10.04 5.52
CA LYS A 9 -8.16 10.16 4.06
C LYS A 9 -8.26 8.81 3.36
N LEU A 10 -7.58 7.79 3.91
CA LEU A 10 -7.58 6.44 3.35
C LEU A 10 -8.96 5.77 3.47
N ALA A 11 -9.70 6.01 4.55
CA ALA A 11 -11.05 5.49 4.72
C ALA A 11 -12.06 6.00 3.68
N ALA A 12 -11.75 7.11 3.00
CA ALA A 12 -12.55 7.64 1.90
C ALA A 12 -12.23 7.02 0.53
N VAL A 13 -11.17 6.21 0.43
CA VAL A 13 -10.74 5.55 -0.82
C VAL A 13 -11.55 4.28 -1.03
N SER A 14 -12.27 4.19 -2.15
CA SER A 14 -13.08 3.00 -2.50
C SER A 14 -12.64 2.33 -3.80
N THR A 15 -11.86 3.02 -4.63
CA THR A 15 -11.36 2.53 -5.93
C THR A 15 -9.89 2.89 -6.14
N ILE A 16 -9.22 2.21 -7.09
CA ILE A 16 -7.86 2.56 -7.50
C ILE A 16 -7.81 4.00 -8.02
N ALA A 17 -8.85 4.44 -8.73
CA ALA A 17 -8.98 5.83 -9.17
C ALA A 17 -9.02 6.82 -7.99
N ASP A 18 -9.73 6.51 -6.91
CA ASP A 18 -9.74 7.34 -5.69
C ASP A 18 -8.36 7.40 -5.05
N LEU A 19 -7.65 6.26 -5.03
CA LEU A 19 -6.31 6.16 -4.48
C LEU A 19 -5.31 7.01 -5.29
N ILE A 20 -5.42 6.99 -6.62
CA ILE A 20 -4.64 7.84 -7.52
C ILE A 20 -4.95 9.32 -7.28
N ALA A 21 -6.22 9.68 -7.16
CA ALA A 21 -6.65 11.05 -6.90
C ALA A 21 -6.18 11.55 -5.52
N LEU A 22 -6.23 10.69 -4.50
CA LEU A 22 -5.72 10.99 -3.17
C LEU A 22 -4.21 11.28 -3.20
N ASN A 23 -3.43 10.51 -3.96
CA ASN A 23 -2.00 10.74 -4.13
C ASN A 23 -1.72 12.04 -4.91
N ALA A 24 -2.44 12.30 -6.00
CA ALA A 24 -2.31 13.53 -6.79
C ALA A 24 -2.72 14.80 -6.03
N SER A 25 -3.57 14.68 -5.00
CA SER A 25 -3.98 15.81 -4.15
C SER A 25 -3.06 16.05 -2.95
N GLN A 26 -2.07 15.17 -2.68
CA GLN A 26 -1.07 15.45 -1.64
C GLN A 26 -0.22 16.64 -2.07
N THR A 27 -0.18 17.67 -1.23
CA THR A 27 0.66 18.87 -1.44
C THR A 27 1.96 18.84 -0.62
N VAL A 28 2.09 17.84 0.23
CA VAL A 28 3.24 17.60 1.12
C VAL A 28 3.60 16.13 1.02
N ASP A 29 4.90 15.83 1.01
CA ASP A 29 5.39 14.46 1.05
C ASP A 29 4.87 13.75 2.31
N LEU A 30 4.59 12.46 2.16
CA LEU A 30 4.25 11.62 3.30
C LEU A 30 5.45 11.54 4.26
N PRO A 31 5.24 11.64 5.59
CA PRO A 31 6.32 11.40 6.54
C PRO A 31 6.81 9.95 6.41
N ALA A 32 8.01 9.67 6.92
CA ALA A 32 8.42 8.28 7.06
C ALA A 32 7.45 7.58 8.03
N PRO A 33 6.95 6.37 7.72
CA PRO A 33 5.99 5.69 8.60
C PRO A 33 6.47 5.52 10.04
N ASP A 34 7.78 5.34 10.23
CA ASP A 34 8.40 5.14 11.54
C ASP A 34 8.49 6.44 12.37
N ASP A 35 8.30 7.62 11.74
CA ASP A 35 8.25 8.92 12.41
C ASP A 35 6.83 9.27 12.90
N VAL A 36 5.82 8.47 12.53
CA VAL A 36 4.42 8.70 12.90
C VAL A 36 4.09 7.96 14.20
N ALA A 37 3.92 8.71 15.29
CA ALA A 37 3.73 8.15 16.63
C ALA A 37 2.43 7.37 16.83
N ASP A 38 1.33 7.80 16.18
CA ASP A 38 0.06 7.06 16.24
C ASP A 38 0.13 5.84 15.30
N PRO A 39 0.00 4.60 15.82
CA PRO A 39 0.08 3.41 14.99
C PRO A 39 -1.01 3.32 13.90
N ALA A 40 -2.20 3.88 14.11
CA ALA A 40 -3.23 3.93 13.07
C ALA A 40 -2.82 4.85 11.92
N GLU A 41 -2.23 5.99 12.23
CA GLU A 41 -1.74 6.95 11.25
C GLU A 41 -0.48 6.43 10.53
N SER A 42 0.44 5.77 11.25
CA SER A 42 1.62 5.12 10.66
C SER A 42 1.21 4.09 9.60
N ARG A 43 0.24 3.22 9.93
CA ARG A 43 -0.30 2.23 8.99
C ARG A 43 -0.97 2.88 7.78
N ALA A 44 -1.71 3.97 7.98
CA ALA A 44 -2.33 4.70 6.89
C ALA A 44 -1.27 5.32 5.96
N VAL A 45 -0.19 5.89 6.52
CA VAL A 45 0.95 6.41 5.74
C VAL A 45 1.64 5.30 4.95
N ARG A 46 1.85 4.10 5.54
CA ARG A 46 2.36 2.94 4.79
C ARG A 46 1.44 2.57 3.64
N ALA A 47 0.13 2.49 3.85
CA ALA A 47 -0.82 2.16 2.79
C ALA A 47 -0.82 3.23 1.67
N MET A 48 -0.76 4.52 2.03
CA MET A 48 -0.69 5.61 1.07
C MET A 48 0.65 5.68 0.32
N SER A 49 1.76 5.22 0.88
CA SER A 49 3.04 5.21 0.15
C SER A 49 3.07 4.18 -0.99
N LEU A 50 2.26 3.13 -0.88
CA LEU A 50 2.13 2.07 -1.90
C LEU A 50 1.46 2.54 -3.19
N VAL A 51 0.84 3.72 -3.23
CA VAL A 51 0.24 4.26 -4.47
C VAL A 51 1.26 4.40 -5.58
N SER A 52 2.49 4.77 -5.23
CA SER A 52 3.61 4.89 -6.18
C SER A 52 3.96 3.57 -6.89
N ALA A 53 3.60 2.42 -6.32
CA ALA A 53 3.78 1.11 -6.93
C ALA A 53 2.51 0.61 -7.63
N LEU A 54 1.36 0.68 -6.93
CA LEU A 54 0.12 0.09 -7.44
C LEU A 54 -0.47 0.89 -8.61
N ALA A 55 -0.42 2.23 -8.58
CA ALA A 55 -1.04 3.05 -9.63
C ALA A 55 -0.33 2.91 -10.99
N PRO A 56 1.02 2.99 -11.09
CA PRO A 56 1.69 2.75 -12.36
C PRO A 56 1.52 1.31 -12.86
N TYR A 57 1.47 0.34 -11.94
CA TYR A 57 1.20 -1.06 -12.29
C TYR A 57 -0.20 -1.22 -12.92
N ALA A 58 -1.24 -0.77 -12.22
CA ALA A 58 -2.62 -0.85 -12.72
C ALA A 58 -2.77 -0.13 -14.07
N LYS A 59 -2.12 1.03 -14.23
CA LYS A 59 -2.09 1.74 -15.51
C LYS A 59 -1.36 1.01 -16.62
N GLY A 60 -0.26 0.33 -16.30
CA GLY A 60 0.48 -0.49 -17.26
C GLY A 60 -0.31 -1.70 -17.74
N CYS A 61 -1.14 -2.28 -16.86
CA CYS A 61 -1.97 -3.44 -17.13
C CYS A 61 -3.35 -3.08 -17.72
N GLY A 62 -3.79 -1.83 -17.63
CA GLY A 62 -5.14 -1.40 -18.02
C GLY A 62 -6.22 -1.84 -17.01
N THR A 63 -5.86 -1.98 -15.74
CA THR A 63 -6.71 -2.48 -14.65
C THR A 63 -7.09 -1.37 -13.65
N GLU A 64 -7.04 -0.09 -14.06
CA GLU A 64 -7.35 1.02 -13.16
C GLU A 64 -8.81 1.06 -12.70
N THR A 65 -9.69 0.36 -13.42
CA THR A 65 -11.12 0.22 -13.09
C THR A 65 -11.43 -1.03 -12.28
N ASP A 66 -10.45 -1.91 -12.07
CA ASP A 66 -10.66 -3.14 -11.33
C ASP A 66 -10.75 -2.84 -9.83
N ASP A 67 -11.38 -3.75 -9.09
CA ASP A 67 -11.40 -3.66 -7.63
C ASP A 67 -10.00 -3.90 -7.06
N PHE A 68 -9.80 -3.45 -5.82
CA PHE A 68 -8.52 -3.58 -5.14
C PHE A 68 -8.06 -5.03 -4.97
N GLU A 69 -8.99 -5.97 -4.76
CA GLU A 69 -8.63 -7.38 -4.56
C GLU A 69 -8.02 -7.96 -5.83
N THR A 70 -8.64 -7.68 -6.98
CA THR A 70 -8.16 -8.09 -8.31
C THR A 70 -6.79 -7.46 -8.61
N ALA A 71 -6.67 -6.14 -8.52
CA ALA A 71 -5.41 -5.46 -8.85
C ALA A 71 -4.25 -5.83 -7.92
N ILE A 72 -4.51 -6.05 -6.62
CA ILE A 72 -3.49 -6.54 -5.68
C ILE A 72 -3.12 -7.99 -6.00
N THR A 73 -4.10 -8.83 -6.34
CA THR A 73 -3.86 -10.24 -6.71
C THR A 73 -2.96 -10.36 -7.93
N ASP A 74 -3.25 -9.58 -8.99
CA ASP A 74 -2.46 -9.56 -10.20
C ASP A 74 -1.02 -9.08 -9.92
N LEU A 75 -0.87 -7.98 -9.17
CA LEU A 75 0.44 -7.48 -8.76
C LEU A 75 1.24 -8.54 -7.97
N VAL A 76 0.59 -9.24 -7.04
CA VAL A 76 1.22 -10.32 -6.27
C VAL A 76 1.61 -11.50 -7.17
N GLY A 77 0.78 -11.83 -8.16
CA GLY A 77 1.07 -12.82 -9.20
C GLY A 77 2.32 -12.46 -10.01
N ASP A 78 2.41 -11.22 -10.46
CA ASP A 78 3.56 -10.74 -11.24
C ASP A 78 4.83 -10.60 -10.39
N LEU A 79 4.72 -10.19 -9.14
CA LEU A 79 5.85 -10.21 -8.20
C LEU A 79 6.38 -11.63 -7.97
N ARG A 80 5.52 -12.64 -8.06
CA ARG A 80 5.95 -14.05 -7.99
C ARG A 80 6.72 -14.46 -9.24
N HIS A 81 6.24 -14.09 -10.42
CA HIS A 81 6.99 -14.31 -11.67
C HIS A 81 8.36 -13.61 -11.65
N LEU A 82 8.40 -12.37 -11.15
CA LEU A 82 9.65 -11.63 -10.97
C LEU A 82 10.59 -12.34 -9.98
N ALA A 83 10.06 -12.83 -8.85
CA ALA A 83 10.86 -13.55 -7.86
C ALA A 83 11.45 -14.83 -8.44
N ASP A 84 10.68 -15.60 -9.22
CA ASP A 84 11.17 -16.80 -9.91
C ASP A 84 12.30 -16.44 -10.89
N ALA A 85 12.16 -15.35 -11.65
CA ALA A 85 13.19 -14.88 -12.58
C ALA A 85 14.49 -14.42 -11.89
N LEU A 86 14.38 -13.86 -10.68
CA LEU A 86 15.51 -13.35 -9.88
C LEU A 86 16.09 -14.38 -8.91
N GLY A 87 15.51 -15.59 -8.82
CA GLY A 87 15.93 -16.61 -7.86
C GLY A 87 15.59 -16.28 -6.39
N VAL A 88 14.58 -15.44 -6.17
CA VAL A 88 14.09 -15.08 -4.84
C VAL A 88 13.03 -16.08 -4.37
N ASP A 89 13.19 -16.64 -3.16
CA ASP A 89 12.16 -17.51 -2.58
C ASP A 89 10.92 -16.69 -2.16
N PHE A 90 9.94 -16.63 -3.07
CA PHE A 90 8.70 -15.89 -2.83
C PHE A 90 7.90 -16.42 -1.63
N ARG A 91 7.95 -17.73 -1.33
CA ARG A 91 7.27 -18.27 -0.14
C ARG A 91 7.90 -17.72 1.13
N GLN A 92 9.22 -17.63 1.17
CA GLN A 92 9.95 -17.04 2.29
C GLN A 92 9.66 -15.53 2.42
N VAL A 93 9.48 -14.80 1.31
CA VAL A 93 9.05 -13.39 1.30
C VAL A 93 7.68 -13.24 1.97
N ILE A 94 6.68 -14.02 1.55
CA ILE A 94 5.32 -13.98 2.12
C ILE A 94 5.32 -14.35 3.61
N TRP A 95 6.12 -15.35 4.01
CA TRP A 95 6.25 -15.71 5.42
C TRP A 95 6.83 -14.56 6.26
N ARG A 96 7.88 -13.89 5.75
CA ARG A 96 8.52 -12.76 6.44
C ARG A 96 7.59 -11.55 6.50
N SER A 97 6.93 -11.19 5.40
CA SER A 97 5.98 -10.06 5.39
C SER A 97 4.82 -10.27 6.35
N SER A 98 4.26 -11.49 6.40
CA SER A 98 3.21 -11.86 7.35
C SER A 98 3.67 -11.78 8.80
N ARG A 99 4.95 -12.05 9.08
CA ARG A 99 5.52 -11.87 10.42
C ARG A 99 5.67 -10.39 10.75
N TYR A 100 6.28 -9.59 9.86
CA TYR A 100 6.48 -8.16 10.07
C TYR A 100 5.16 -7.42 10.28
N TYR A 101 4.15 -7.70 9.46
CA TYR A 101 2.82 -7.12 9.61
C TYR A 101 2.21 -7.43 10.99
N ARG A 102 2.33 -8.68 11.47
CA ARG A 102 1.82 -9.07 12.80
C ARG A 102 2.61 -8.42 13.94
N GLU A 103 3.91 -8.26 13.79
CA GLU A 103 4.75 -7.58 14.78
C GLU A 103 4.37 -6.10 14.90
N GLU A 104 4.11 -5.43 13.77
CA GLU A 104 3.62 -4.05 13.73
C GLU A 104 2.25 -3.91 14.41
N LEU A 105 1.31 -4.83 14.16
CA LEU A 105 0.00 -4.82 14.82
C LEU A 105 0.08 -5.01 16.35
N LYS A 106 1.05 -5.79 16.83
CA LYS A 106 1.28 -5.98 18.28
C LYS A 106 1.96 -4.79 18.94
N ALA A 107 2.83 -4.08 18.22
CA ALA A 107 3.43 -2.85 18.73
C ALA A 107 2.39 -1.71 18.86
N ALA A 108 1.25 -1.84 18.17
CA ALA A 108 0.15 -0.88 18.17
C ALA A 108 -0.92 -1.11 19.26
N SER A 109 -0.83 -2.19 20.05
CA SER A 109 -1.79 -2.60 21.09
C SER A 109 -1.26 -2.40 22.50
#